data_AF-A0A0Q9YD74-F1
#
_entry.id   AF-A0A0Q9YD74-F1
#
_cell.length_a   1.000
_cell.length_b   1.000
_cell.length_c   1.000
_cell.angle_alpha   90.00
_cell.angle_beta   90.00
_cell.angle_gamma   90.00
#
_symmetry.space_group_name_H-M   'P 1'
#
loop_
_entity.id
_entity.type
_entity.pdbx_description
1 polymer ?
#
loop_
_entity_poly.entity_id
_entity_poly.type
_entity_poly.pdbx_seq_one_letter_code
_entity_poly.pdbx_strand_id
1 'polypeptide(L)' 'MINSIVHADYVMRGSRIQVAVFSDLIEITNPGGLPYGQTMELALSGISRMRNRIIGRLFREIKLIE' A
#
# COMPACT_ATOMS: atom_id res chain seq x y z
N MET A 1 3.96 -3.14 6.53
CA MET A 1 2.62 -2.90 7.13
C MET A 1 2.09 -1.48 6.84
N ILE A 2 2.79 -0.40 7.22
CA ILE A 2 2.29 0.98 6.98
C ILE A 2 2.04 1.25 5.49
N ASN A 3 2.97 0.85 4.62
CA ASN A 3 2.82 0.95 3.16
C ASN A 3 1.51 0.29 2.68
N SER A 4 1.20 -0.89 3.22
CA SER A 4 -0.02 -1.64 2.90
C SER A 4 -1.28 -0.87 3.30
N ILE A 5 -1.29 -0.19 4.45
CA ILE A 5 -2.40 0.66 4.89
C ILE A 5 -2.57 1.86 3.95
N VAL A 6 -1.48 2.57 3.64
CA VAL A 6 -1.52 3.77 2.80
C VAL A 6 -2.02 3.47 1.38
N HIS A 7 -1.64 2.31 0.84
CA HIS A 7 -1.92 1.93 -0.55
C HIS A 7 -3.11 0.97 -0.74
N ALA A 8 -3.84 0.60 0.31
CA ALA A 8 -5.01 -0.27 0.18
C ALA A 8 -6.14 0.39 -0.61
N ASP A 9 -6.86 -0.39 -1.41
CA ASP A 9 -8.05 0.07 -2.12
C ASP A 9 -9.30 0.03 -1.22
N TYR A 10 -9.54 1.13 -0.50
CA TYR A 10 -10.69 1.26 0.40
C TYR A 10 -12.04 1.39 -0.31
N VAL A 11 -12.07 1.52 -1.64
CA VAL A 11 -13.33 1.57 -2.41
C VAL A 11 -13.95 0.17 -2.53
N MET A 12 -13.13 -0.88 -2.55
CA MET A 12 -13.55 -2.27 -2.67
C MET A 12 -14.19 -2.75 -1.35
N ARG A 13 -15.49 -2.52 -1.18
CA ARG A 13 -16.23 -2.95 0.02
C ARG A 13 -16.09 -4.46 0.27
N GLY A 14 -15.83 -4.83 1.53
CA GLY A 14 -15.64 -6.21 1.95
C GLY A 14 -14.22 -6.74 1.76
N SER A 15 -13.37 -6.03 1.02
CA SER A 15 -11.96 -6.39 0.87
C SER A 15 -11.15 -5.93 2.08
N ARG A 16 -10.11 -6.68 2.43
CA ARG A 16 -9.24 -6.45 3.59
C ARG A 16 -7.80 -6.68 3.19
N ILE A 17 -6.86 -6.03 3.87
CA ILE A 17 -5.44 -6.36 3.77
C ILE A 17 -5.26 -7.77 4.35
N GLN A 18 -4.73 -8.67 3.55
CA GLN A 18 -4.45 -10.05 3.96
C GLN A 18 -2.99 -10.15 4.38
N VAL A 19 -2.74 -10.83 5.50
CA VAL A 19 -1.40 -11.11 6.01
C VAL A 19 -1.30 -12.61 6.20
N ALA A 20 -0.42 -13.26 5.45
CA ALA A 20 -0.10 -14.67 5.59
C ALA A 20 1.29 -14.81 6.21
N VAL A 21 1.40 -15.61 7.26
CA VAL A 21 2.64 -15.82 8.00
C VAL A 21 3.07 -17.28 7.80
N PHE A 22 4.26 -17.44 7.25
CA PHE A 22 4.93 -18.71 7.03
C PHE A 22 6.14 -18.82 7.98
N SER A 23 6.87 -19.94 7.91
CA SER A 23 8.06 -20.17 8.72
C SER A 23 9.18 -19.14 8.52
N ASP A 24 9.31 -18.62 7.30
CA ASP A 24 10.43 -17.84 6.79
C ASP A 24 9.99 -16.62 5.97
N LEU A 25 8.67 -16.42 5.82
CA LEU A 25 8.09 -15.38 4.98
C LEU A 25 6.84 -14.78 5.64
N ILE A 26 6.68 -13.47 5.50
CA ILE A 26 5.41 -12.79 5.74
C ILE A 26 4.95 -12.20 4.42
N GLU A 27 3.83 -12.69 3.90
CA GLU A 27 3.21 -12.16 2.70
C GLU A 27 2.11 -11.17 3.09
N ILE A 28 2.12 -9.99 2.47
CA ILE A 28 1.10 -8.96 2.67
C ILE A 28 0.45 -8.66 1.33
N THR A 29 -0.84 -8.97 1.22
CA THR A 29 -1.62 -8.80 0.00
C THR A 29 -2.65 -7.69 0.21
N ASN A 30 -2.53 -6.63 -0.58
CA ASN A 30 -3.43 -5.49 -0.53
C ASN A 30 -4.63 -5.69 -1.46
N PRO A 31 -5.83 -5.23 -1.07
CA PRO A 31 -6.93 -5.14 -2.00
C PRO A 31 -6.62 -4.07 -3.06
N GLY A 32 -6.93 -4.41 -4.31
CA GLY A 32 -6.65 -3.58 -5.48
C GLY A 32 -5.25 -3.83 -6.08
N GLY A 33 -5.08 -3.39 -7.33
CA GLY A 33 -3.81 -3.47 -8.04
C GLY A 33 -3.00 -2.17 -7.98
N LEU A 34 -1.90 -2.16 -8.72
CA LEU A 34 -1.11 -0.95 -8.95
C LEU A 34 -2.00 0.18 -9.50
N PRO A 35 -1.83 1.43 -9.02
CA PRO A 35 -2.57 2.56 -9.55
C PRO A 35 -2.24 2.78 -11.04
N TYR A 36 -3.18 3.38 -11.79
CA TYR A 36 -3.01 3.58 -13.22
C TYR A 36 -1.72 4.38 -13.54
N GLY A 37 -0.93 3.87 -14.49
CA GLY A 37 0.37 4.43 -14.85
C GLY A 37 1.50 4.12 -13.85
N GLN A 38 1.29 3.22 -12.89
CA GLN A 38 2.33 2.65 -12.04
C GLN A 38 2.67 1.24 -12.53
N THR A 39 3.97 0.94 -12.64
CA THR A 39 4.47 -0.42 -12.92
C THR A 39 5.24 -0.94 -11.71
N MET A 40 5.53 -2.24 -11.72
CA MET A 40 6.37 -2.86 -10.68
C MET A 40 7.79 -2.29 -10.71
N GLU A 41 8.40 -2.07 -11.89
CA GLU A 41 9.73 -1.44 -11.96
C GLU A 41 9.75 -0.05 -11.33
N LEU A 42 8.74 0.78 -11.61
CA LEU A 42 8.63 2.12 -11.05
C LEU A 42 8.39 2.08 -9.54
N ALA A 43 7.60 1.11 -9.05
CA ALA A 43 7.35 0.97 -7.62
C ALA A 43 8.62 0.56 -6.86
N LEU A 44 9.39 -0.38 -7.43
CA LEU A 44 10.65 -0.86 -6.87
C LEU A 44 11.77 0.18 -6.97
N SER A 45 11.72 1.09 -7.95
CA SER A 45 12.66 2.22 -8.04
C SER A 45 12.34 3.38 -7.08
N GLY A 46 11.31 3.23 -6.24
CA GLY A 46 10.93 4.22 -5.23
C GLY A 46 9.93 5.26 -5.72
N ILE A 47 9.43 5.17 -6.95
CA ILE A 47 8.40 6.08 -7.46
C ILE A 47 7.06 5.62 -6.90
N SER A 48 6.59 6.28 -5.85
CA SER A 48 5.29 6.01 -5.24
C SER A 48 4.20 6.91 -5.80
N ARG A 49 3.17 6.31 -6.39
CA ARG A 49 1.92 7.00 -6.75
C ARG A 49 0.85 6.73 -5.70
N MET A 50 0.43 7.79 -5.00
CA MET A 50 -0.61 7.69 -3.99
C MET A 50 -2.00 7.62 -4.61
N ARG A 51 -2.72 6.52 -4.34
CA ARG A 51 -4.17 6.40 -4.53
C ARG A 51 -4.92 7.22 -3.47
N ASN A 52 -4.50 7.10 -2.20
CA ASN A 52 -5.15 7.72 -1.05
C ASN A 52 -4.38 8.97 -0.59
N ARG A 53 -4.56 10.11 -1.27
CA ARG A 53 -3.77 11.34 -0.99
C ARG A 53 -3.93 11.86 0.44
N ILE A 54 -5.12 11.79 1.02
CA ILE A 54 -5.39 12.26 2.39
C ILE A 54 -4.70 11.36 3.42
N ILE A 55 -4.83 10.04 3.27
CA ILE A 55 -4.21 9.06 4.17
C ILE A 55 -2.69 9.20 4.12
N GLY A 56 -2.09 9.24 2.93
CA GLY A 56 -0.65 9.42 2.82
C GLY A 56 -0.16 10.75 3.39
N ARG A 57 -0.91 11.85 3.19
CA ARG A 57 -0.58 13.14 3.82
C ARG A 57 -0.60 13.05 5.35
N LEU A 58 -1.65 12.49 5.94
CA LEU A 58 -1.76 12.32 7.38
C LEU A 58 -0.58 11.50 7.93
N PHE A 59 -0.26 10.38 7.28
CA PHE A 59 0.83 9.49 7.70
C PHE A 59 2.21 10.17 7.59
N ARG A 60 2.39 11.06 6.61
CA ARG A 60 3.59 11.90 6.50
C ARG A 60 3.66 12.93 7.62
N GLU A 61 2.54 13.60 7.93
CA GLU A 61 2.46 14.61 8.99
C GLU A 61 2.79 14.02 10.38
N ILE A 62 2.38 12.78 10.64
CA ILE A 62 2.73 12.05 11.87
C ILE A 62 4.06 11.28 11.79
N LYS A 63 4.87 11.51 10.74
CA LYS A 63 6.21 10.92 10.53
C LYS A 63 6.24 9.39 10.48
N LEU A 64 5.17 8.77 9.99
CA LEU A 64 5.11 7.32 9.77
C LEU A 64 5.54 6.90 8.35
N ILE A 65 5.61 7.84 7.40
CA ILE A 65 6.13 7.66 6.04
C ILE A 65 6.93 8.89 5.60
N GLU A 66 7.84 8.71 4.63
CA GLU A 66 8.64 9.76 3.97
C GLU A 66 7.99 10.23 2.65
#